data_AF-A0A2V5RUR6-F1
#
_entry.id   AF-A0A2V5RUR6-F1
#
_cell.length_a   1.000
_cell.length_b   1.000
_cell.length_c   1.000
_cell.angle_alpha   90.00
_cell.angle_beta   90.00
_cell.angle_gamma   90.00
#
_symmetry.space_group_name_H-M   'P 1'
#
loop_
_entity.id
_entity.type
_entity.pdbx_description
1 polymer ?
#
loop_
_entity_poly.entity_id
_entity_poly.type
_entity_poly.pdbx_seq_one_letter_code
_entity_poly.pdbx_strand_id
1 'polypeptide(L)'
;VKTSAADLQQQFDLSWKLYQLRLKLAPIGKKFGDVAEQLTKLKAKAAERPDITQKLEAFAQTLTKFGPPHPRPGAPPSLFVLESTTRLFNDIQGADAAPTAAVKIAVTDIETKVEPMMDGWHKLLESDLPALNQELKRAGFPEIKTEVR
;
A
#
# COMPACT_ATOMS: atom_id res chain seq x y z
N VAL A 1 24.13 -20.87 19.50
CA VAL A 1 22.72 -20.76 19.93
C VAL A 1 21.97 -21.94 19.32
N LYS A 2 21.16 -22.69 20.07
CA LYS A 2 20.37 -23.80 19.52
C LYS A 2 18.89 -23.42 19.61
N THR A 3 18.40 -22.78 18.56
CA THR A 3 16.97 -22.61 18.28
C THR A 3 16.33 -24.00 18.27
N SER A 4 15.26 -24.20 19.05
CA SER A 4 14.61 -25.52 19.10
C SER A 4 13.87 -25.81 17.80
N ALA A 5 13.55 -27.08 17.54
CA ALA A 5 12.72 -27.44 16.39
C ALA A 5 11.34 -26.74 16.41
N ALA A 6 10.78 -26.55 17.61
CA ALA A 6 9.52 -25.81 17.78
C ALA A 6 9.67 -24.32 17.42
N ASP A 7 10.80 -23.69 17.80
CA ASP A 7 11.09 -22.31 17.44
C ASP A 7 11.27 -22.14 15.92
N LEU A 8 11.94 -23.09 15.26
CA LEU A 8 12.11 -23.11 13.81
C LEU A 8 10.77 -23.29 13.09
N GLN A 9 9.91 -24.20 13.56
CA GLN A 9 8.57 -24.36 13.01
C GLN A 9 7.77 -23.06 13.14
N GLN A 10 7.86 -22.39 14.29
CA GLN A 10 7.17 -21.12 14.49
C GLN A 10 7.71 -20.00 13.59
N GLN A 11 9.02 -19.93 13.36
CA GLN A 11 9.59 -19.00 12.37
C GLN A 11 9.06 -19.28 10.97
N PHE A 12 9.01 -20.56 10.58
CA PHE A 12 8.50 -20.98 9.28
C PHE A 12 7.03 -20.59 9.11
N ASP A 13 6.17 -20.90 10.09
CA ASP A 13 4.74 -20.62 10.02
C ASP A 13 4.46 -19.13 9.85
N LEU A 14 5.15 -18.27 10.62
CA LEU A 14 5.01 -16.82 10.50
C LEU A 14 5.54 -16.30 9.16
N SER A 15 6.67 -16.82 8.70
CA SER A 15 7.25 -16.43 7.40
C SER A 15 6.35 -16.85 6.24
N TRP A 16 5.80 -18.06 6.30
CA TRP A 16 4.88 -18.58 5.30
C TRP A 16 3.61 -17.73 5.23
N LYS A 17 3.04 -17.38 6.39
CA LYS A 17 1.88 -16.48 6.47
C LYS A 17 2.16 -15.12 5.83
N LEU A 18 3.27 -14.48 6.18
CA LEU A 18 3.65 -13.19 5.58
C LEU A 18 3.94 -13.29 4.08
N TYR A 19 4.52 -14.41 3.63
CA TYR A 19 4.71 -14.68 2.21
C TYR A 19 3.38 -14.74 1.45
N GLN A 20 2.38 -15.45 1.98
CA GLN A 20 1.04 -15.51 1.39
C GLN A 20 0.39 -14.12 1.33
N LEU A 21 0.55 -13.31 2.38
CA LEU A 21 0.09 -11.92 2.35
C LEU A 21 0.81 -11.09 1.27
N ARG A 22 2.13 -11.22 1.13
CA ARG A 22 2.88 -10.53 0.07
C ARG A 22 2.38 -10.88 -1.32
N LEU A 23 2.06 -12.15 -1.59
CA LEU A 23 1.50 -12.57 -2.88
C LEU A 23 0.17 -11.88 -3.18
N LYS A 24 -0.70 -11.73 -2.18
CA LYS A 24 -1.98 -11.01 -2.30
C LYS A 24 -1.78 -9.51 -2.50
N LEU A 25 -0.83 -8.92 -1.78
CA LEU A 25 -0.61 -7.47 -1.71
C LEU A 25 0.25 -6.92 -2.85
N ALA A 26 1.16 -7.71 -3.41
CA ALA A 26 2.08 -7.28 -4.48
C ALA A 26 1.38 -6.67 -5.71
N PRO A 27 0.34 -7.28 -6.31
CA PRO A 27 -0.35 -6.67 -7.45
C PRO A 27 -1.04 -5.34 -7.08
N ILE A 28 -1.54 -5.21 -5.86
CA ILE A 28 -2.13 -3.96 -5.34
C ILE A 28 -1.04 -2.90 -5.22
N GLY A 29 0.12 -3.24 -4.64
CA GLY A 29 1.25 -2.33 -4.49
C GLY A 29 1.76 -1.77 -5.82
N LYS A 30 1.81 -2.62 -6.86
CA LYS A 30 2.16 -2.16 -8.22
C LYS A 30 1.15 -1.13 -8.73
N LYS A 31 -0.14 -1.46 -8.70
CA LYS A 31 -1.21 -0.55 -9.16
C LYS A 31 -1.24 0.75 -8.36
N PHE A 32 -1.00 0.69 -7.05
CA PHE A 32 -0.90 1.85 -6.18
C PHE A 32 0.24 2.77 -6.63
N GLY A 33 1.43 2.21 -6.88
CA GLY A 33 2.58 2.95 -7.40
C GLY A 33 2.29 3.63 -8.74
N ASP A 34 1.70 2.88 -9.69
CA ASP A 34 1.34 3.39 -11.02
C ASP A 34 0.34 4.56 -10.94
N VAL A 35 -0.65 4.49 -10.04
CA VAL A 35 -1.62 5.56 -9.79
C VAL A 35 -0.94 6.77 -9.17
N ALA A 36 -0.10 6.58 -8.15
CA ALA A 36 0.61 7.66 -7.48
C ALA A 36 1.56 8.41 -8.45
N GLU A 37 2.24 7.69 -9.34
CA GLU A 37 3.11 8.28 -10.36
C GLU A 37 2.32 9.12 -11.37
N GLN A 38 1.22 8.57 -11.91
CA GLN A 38 0.35 9.30 -12.84
C GLN A 38 -0.25 10.54 -12.19
N LEU A 39 -0.62 10.46 -10.91
CA LEU A 39 -1.15 11.58 -10.15
C LEU A 39 -0.12 12.72 -10.04
N THR A 40 1.13 12.41 -9.72
CA THR A 40 2.23 13.40 -9.69
C THR A 40 2.42 14.07 -11.06
N LYS A 41 2.43 13.28 -12.15
CA LYS A 41 2.55 13.82 -13.52
C LYS A 41 1.38 14.71 -13.90
N LEU A 42 0.16 14.31 -13.54
CA LEU A 42 -1.06 15.09 -13.80
C LEU A 42 -1.09 16.40 -13.02
N LYS A 43 -0.67 16.40 -11.75
CA LYS A 43 -0.56 17.62 -10.95
C LYS A 43 0.40 18.62 -11.59
N ALA A 44 1.56 18.16 -12.06
CA ALA A 44 2.50 19.01 -12.78
C ALA A 44 1.89 19.59 -14.08
N LYS A 45 1.15 18.78 -14.84
CA LYS A 45 0.46 19.23 -16.07
C LYS A 45 -0.69 20.20 -15.79
N ALA A 46 -1.34 20.08 -14.65
CA ALA A 46 -2.50 20.87 -14.24
C ALA A 46 -2.14 22.12 -13.43
N ALA A 47 -0.86 22.47 -13.30
CA ALA A 47 -0.40 23.57 -12.43
C ALA A 47 -1.14 24.91 -12.66
N GLU A 48 -1.44 25.24 -13.93
CA GLU A 48 -2.17 26.46 -14.33
C GLU A 48 -3.71 26.30 -14.29
N ARG A 49 -4.21 25.18 -13.75
CA ARG A 49 -5.62 24.82 -13.64
C ARG A 49 -5.97 24.53 -12.17
N PRO A 50 -6.25 25.56 -11.36
CA PRO A 50 -6.49 25.42 -9.93
C PRO A 50 -7.65 24.45 -9.61
N ASP A 51 -8.69 24.46 -10.44
CA ASP A 51 -9.86 23.58 -10.34
C ASP A 51 -9.47 22.10 -10.41
N ILE A 52 -8.54 21.74 -11.30
CA ILE A 52 -8.07 20.37 -11.51
C ILE A 52 -7.00 20.00 -10.49
N THR A 53 -6.08 20.92 -10.19
CA THR A 53 -5.04 20.70 -9.18
C THR A 53 -5.65 20.41 -7.81
N GLN A 54 -6.70 21.12 -7.40
CA GLN A 54 -7.38 20.86 -6.13
C GLN A 54 -8.01 19.45 -6.07
N LYS A 55 -8.60 18.98 -7.17
CA LYS A 55 -9.19 17.63 -7.27
C LYS A 55 -8.13 16.54 -7.21
N LEU A 56 -7.02 16.73 -7.92
CA LEU A 56 -5.86 15.82 -7.87
C LEU A 56 -5.23 15.80 -6.47
N GLU A 57 -5.19 16.93 -5.77
CA GLU A 57 -4.71 17.00 -4.38
C GLU A 57 -5.63 16.24 -3.42
N ALA A 58 -6.94 16.45 -3.53
CA ALA A 58 -7.92 15.72 -2.72
C ALA A 58 -7.82 14.19 -2.94
N PHE A 59 -7.63 13.76 -4.19
CA PHE A 59 -7.41 12.33 -4.47
C PHE A 59 -6.09 11.82 -3.89
N ALA A 60 -5.01 12.62 -3.95
CA ALA A 60 -3.74 12.26 -3.32
C ALA A 60 -3.87 12.08 -1.81
N GLN A 61 -4.66 12.93 -1.15
CA GLN A 61 -4.97 12.79 0.29
C GLN A 61 -5.77 11.53 0.60
N THR A 62 -6.55 10.99 -0.35
CA THR A 62 -7.16 9.68 -0.16
C THR A 62 -6.11 8.57 -0.23
N LEU A 63 -5.11 8.68 -1.12
CA LEU A 63 -4.01 7.71 -1.20
C LEU A 63 -3.12 7.69 0.06
N THR A 64 -2.97 8.81 0.77
CA THR A 64 -2.16 8.83 2.00
C THR A 64 -2.79 8.02 3.13
N LYS A 65 -4.11 7.73 3.09
CA LYS A 65 -4.80 6.87 4.08
C LYS A 65 -4.34 5.42 4.04
N PHE A 66 -3.72 4.97 2.95
CA PHE A 66 -3.11 3.65 2.83
C PHE A 66 -1.69 3.61 3.41
N GLY A 67 -1.13 4.78 3.74
CA GLY A 67 0.16 4.94 4.37
C GLY A 67 0.15 4.64 5.87
N PRO A 68 1.29 4.82 6.54
CA PRO A 68 1.39 4.61 7.99
C PRO A 68 0.47 5.58 8.75
N PRO A 69 0.04 5.24 9.99
CA PRO A 69 -0.82 6.11 10.81
C PRO A 69 -0.25 7.51 11.08
N HIS A 70 1.07 7.64 11.09
CA HIS A 70 1.79 8.89 11.28
C HIS A 70 2.75 9.10 10.10
N PRO A 71 2.25 9.50 8.92
CA PRO A 71 3.11 9.76 7.78
C PRO A 71 3.97 10.99 8.06
N ARG A 72 5.23 10.95 7.63
CA ARG A 72 6.09 12.14 7.70
C ARG A 72 5.51 13.22 6.77
N PRO A 73 5.51 14.51 7.16
CA PRO A 73 5.10 15.58 6.28
C PRO A 73 5.87 15.53 4.95
N GLY A 74 5.15 15.55 3.83
CA GLY A 74 5.74 15.48 2.48
C GLY A 74 6.24 14.11 2.06
N ALA A 75 6.02 13.04 2.85
CA ALA A 75 6.31 11.68 2.39
C ALA A 75 5.41 11.32 1.20
N PRO A 76 5.94 10.65 0.17
CA PRO A 76 5.11 10.12 -0.91
C PRO A 76 4.10 9.11 -0.34
N PRO A 77 2.91 8.99 -0.95
CA PRO A 77 1.97 7.93 -0.59
C PRO A 77 2.65 6.56 -0.65
N SER A 78 2.36 5.70 0.32
CA SER A 78 2.86 4.34 0.35
C SER A 78 1.76 3.35 0.73
N LEU A 79 1.94 2.08 0.38
CA LEU A 79 1.04 1.00 0.78
C LEU A 79 1.57 0.33 2.05
N PHE A 80 1.25 0.90 3.20
CA PHE A 80 1.88 0.56 4.48
C PHE A 80 1.76 -0.92 4.86
N VAL A 81 0.63 -1.54 4.56
CA VAL A 81 0.41 -2.97 4.85
C VAL A 81 1.40 -3.84 4.06
N LEU A 82 1.64 -3.55 2.78
CA LEU A 82 2.61 -4.27 1.96
C LEU A 82 4.05 -4.03 2.43
N GLU A 83 4.41 -2.78 2.71
CA GLU A 83 5.74 -2.41 3.20
C GLU A 83 6.04 -3.09 4.55
N SER A 84 5.07 -3.08 5.47
CA SER A 84 5.18 -3.71 6.79
C SER A 84 5.27 -5.23 6.69
N THR A 85 4.46 -5.85 5.83
CA THR A 85 4.52 -7.29 5.56
C THR A 85 5.89 -7.69 5.01
N THR A 86 6.42 -6.91 4.07
CA THR A 86 7.73 -7.16 3.44
C THR A 86 8.86 -7.01 4.46
N ARG A 87 8.84 -5.95 5.27
CA ARG A 87 9.83 -5.72 6.33
C ARG A 87 9.81 -6.86 7.35
N LEU A 88 8.65 -7.17 7.90
CA LEU A 88 8.52 -8.19 8.95
C LEU A 88 8.91 -9.59 8.44
N PHE A 89 8.62 -9.89 7.17
CA PHE A 89 9.09 -11.12 6.54
C PHE A 89 10.62 -11.17 6.54
N ASN A 90 11.28 -10.10 6.09
CA ASN A 90 12.74 -10.04 6.06
C ASN A 90 13.36 -10.11 7.47
N ASP A 91 12.74 -9.46 8.45
CA ASP A 91 13.20 -9.48 9.85
C ASP A 91 13.15 -10.88 10.45
N ILE A 92 12.09 -11.66 10.16
CA ILE A 92 11.98 -13.06 10.60
C ILE A 92 13.00 -13.95 9.88
N GLN A 93 13.17 -13.77 8.57
CA GLN A 93 14.10 -14.57 7.77
C GLN A 93 15.57 -14.32 8.12
N GLY A 94 15.92 -13.10 8.53
CA GLY A 94 17.28 -12.74 8.92
C GLY A 94 17.66 -13.09 10.36
N ALA A 95 16.72 -13.64 11.16
CA ALA A 95 16.93 -13.89 12.58
C ALA A 95 17.30 -15.34 12.89
N ASP A 96 18.50 -15.57 13.42
CA ASP A 96 18.94 -16.87 13.96
C ASP A 96 18.42 -17.13 15.39
N ALA A 97 17.20 -16.68 15.69
CA ALA A 97 16.59 -16.77 17.02
C ALA A 97 15.06 -16.88 16.96
N ALA A 98 14.46 -17.50 17.98
CA ALA A 98 13.01 -17.67 18.07
C ALA A 98 12.24 -16.35 17.88
N PRO A 99 11.05 -16.35 17.24
CA PRO A 99 10.28 -15.13 17.05
C PRO A 99 9.88 -14.53 18.40
N THR A 100 10.17 -13.25 18.59
CA THR A 100 9.81 -12.53 19.81
C THR A 100 8.29 -12.37 19.92
N ALA A 101 7.78 -12.11 21.13
CA ALA A 101 6.36 -11.79 21.31
C ALA A 101 5.92 -10.57 20.48
N ALA A 102 6.80 -9.56 20.36
CA ALA A 102 6.56 -8.37 19.55
C ALA A 102 6.38 -8.70 18.06
N VAL A 103 7.20 -9.61 17.51
CA VAL A 103 7.06 -10.09 16.12
C VAL A 103 5.72 -10.77 15.91
N LYS A 104 5.30 -11.64 16.84
CA LYS A 104 4.01 -12.34 16.74
C LYS A 104 2.84 -11.36 16.74
N ILE A 105 2.87 -10.37 17.63
CA ILE A 105 1.87 -9.30 17.70
C ILE A 105 1.84 -8.50 16.40
N ALA A 106 3.02 -8.15 15.85
CA ALA A 106 3.11 -7.40 14.60
C ALA A 106 2.55 -8.18 13.40
N VAL A 107 2.77 -9.50 13.34
CA VAL A 107 2.15 -10.34 12.29
C VAL A 107 0.63 -10.29 12.41
N THR A 108 0.08 -10.49 13.61
CA THR A 108 -1.37 -10.44 13.83
C THR A 108 -1.96 -9.06 13.52
N ASP A 109 -1.29 -7.97 13.89
CA ASP A 109 -1.72 -6.60 13.58
C ASP A 109 -1.71 -6.30 12.07
N ILE A 110 -0.78 -6.87 11.31
CA ILE A 110 -0.81 -6.76 9.85
C ILE A 110 -2.02 -7.50 9.29
N GLU A 111 -2.30 -8.72 9.76
CA GLU A 111 -3.43 -9.51 9.27
C GLU A 111 -4.78 -8.81 9.44
N THR A 112 -5.02 -8.18 10.59
CA THR A 112 -6.26 -7.46 10.85
C THR A 112 -6.43 -6.22 9.97
N LYS A 113 -5.34 -5.71 9.37
CA LYS A 113 -5.32 -4.55 8.47
C LYS A 113 -5.47 -4.91 6.99
N VAL A 114 -5.30 -6.18 6.61
CA VAL A 114 -5.35 -6.58 5.19
C VAL A 114 -6.74 -6.36 4.60
N GLU A 115 -7.79 -6.91 5.21
CA GLU A 115 -9.16 -6.80 4.68
C GLU A 115 -9.65 -5.33 4.62
N PRO A 116 -9.53 -4.50 5.69
CA PRO A 116 -9.93 -3.09 5.61
C PRO A 116 -9.16 -2.30 4.55
N MET A 117 -7.87 -2.60 4.37
CA MET A 117 -7.06 -1.98 3.33
C MET A 117 -7.54 -2.40 1.93
N MET A 118 -7.84 -3.68 1.74
CA MET A 118 -8.40 -4.20 0.48
C MET A 118 -9.75 -3.59 0.16
N ASP A 119 -10.65 -3.48 1.13
CA ASP A 119 -11.96 -2.83 0.95
C ASP A 119 -11.80 -1.35 0.56
N GLY A 120 -10.90 -0.64 1.25
CA GLY A 120 -10.57 0.74 0.93
C GLY A 120 -10.01 0.88 -0.50
N TRP A 121 -9.17 -0.07 -0.92
CA TRP A 121 -8.59 -0.10 -2.25
C TRP A 121 -9.64 -0.38 -3.33
N HIS A 122 -10.55 -1.35 -3.12
CA HIS A 122 -11.65 -1.62 -4.04
C HIS A 122 -12.56 -0.40 -4.21
N LYS A 123 -12.96 0.22 -3.09
CA LYS A 123 -13.77 1.45 -3.15
C LYS A 123 -13.08 2.56 -3.95
N LEU A 124 -11.77 2.74 -3.75
CA LEU A 124 -11.00 3.75 -4.49
C LEU A 124 -11.02 3.46 -6.00
N LEU A 125 -10.88 2.19 -6.41
CA LEU A 125 -10.88 1.80 -7.82
C LEU A 125 -12.26 1.82 -8.47
N GLU A 126 -13.31 1.45 -7.75
CA GLU A 126 -14.65 1.28 -8.30
C GLU A 126 -15.48 2.56 -8.26
N SER A 127 -15.14 3.51 -7.38
CA SER A 127 -15.92 4.72 -7.16
C SER A 127 -15.07 5.98 -7.33
N ASP A 128 -14.04 6.15 -6.49
CA ASP A 128 -13.31 7.43 -6.40
C ASP A 128 -12.52 7.73 -7.69
N LEU A 129 -11.83 6.72 -8.24
CA LEU A 129 -11.02 6.86 -9.45
C LEU A 129 -11.87 7.10 -10.72
N PRO A 130 -12.96 6.35 -10.98
CA PRO A 130 -13.86 6.66 -12.10
C PRO A 130 -14.46 8.07 -12.00
N ALA A 131 -14.86 8.51 -10.81
CA ALA A 131 -15.37 9.86 -10.60
C ALA A 131 -14.32 10.92 -10.98
N LEU A 132 -13.07 10.79 -10.49
CA LEU A 132 -11.98 11.68 -10.86
C LEU A 132 -11.72 11.66 -12.38
N ASN A 133 -11.67 10.49 -12.99
CA ASN A 133 -11.42 10.34 -14.43
C ASN A 133 -12.48 11.04 -15.30
N GLN A 134 -13.76 11.01 -14.90
CA GLN A 134 -14.80 11.76 -15.60
C GLN A 134 -14.55 13.27 -15.55
N GLU A 135 -14.09 13.78 -14.41
CA GLU A 135 -13.77 15.20 -14.25
C GLU A 135 -12.54 15.60 -15.06
N LEU A 136 -11.49 14.78 -15.03
CA LEU A 136 -10.28 14.99 -15.86
C LEU A 136 -10.63 15.03 -17.34
N LYS A 137 -11.44 14.09 -17.82
CA LYS A 137 -11.87 14.02 -19.21
C LYS A 137 -12.64 15.26 -19.65
N ARG A 138 -13.59 15.75 -18.83
CA ARG A 138 -14.34 17.00 -19.10
C ARG A 138 -13.43 18.22 -19.19
N ALA A 139 -12.33 18.20 -18.45
CA ALA A 139 -11.34 19.29 -18.44
C ALA A 139 -10.22 19.13 -19.50
N GLY A 140 -10.26 18.08 -20.33
CA GLY A 140 -9.26 17.82 -21.37
C GLY A 140 -7.95 17.18 -20.85
N PHE A 141 -7.95 16.63 -19.65
CA PHE A 141 -6.80 15.92 -19.06
C PHE A 141 -6.86 14.41 -19.33
N PRO A 142 -5.71 13.74 -19.42
CA PRO A 142 -5.68 12.29 -19.55
C PRO A 142 -6.18 11.60 -18.28
N GLU A 143 -6.86 10.48 -18.47
CA GLU A 143 -7.35 9.63 -17.38
C GLU A 143 -6.19 8.88 -16.70
N ILE A 144 -6.33 8.63 -15.40
CA ILE A 144 -5.46 7.74 -14.64
C ILE A 144 -5.88 6.29 -14.92
N LYS A 145 -4.92 5.45 -15.29
CA LYS A 145 -5.13 4.03 -15.62
C LYS A 145 -4.47 3.12 -14.60
N THR A 146 -5.12 2.01 -14.28
CA THR A 146 -4.63 1.01 -13.31
C THR A 146 -3.99 -0.21 -13.99
N GLU A 147 -3.92 -0.19 -15.32
CA GLU A 147 -3.23 -1.16 -16.15
C GLU A 147 -2.28 -0.43 -17.09
N VAL A 148 -1.02 -0.88 -17.11
CA VAL A 148 -0.09 -0.52 -18.17
C VAL A 148 -0.55 -1.30 -19.42
N ARG A 149 -1.06 -0.58 -20.42
CA ARG A 149 -1.21 -1.15 -21.77
C ARG A 149 0.14 -1.26 -22.44
#